data_AF-A0A3D5JR06-F1
#
_entry.id   AF-A0A3D5JR06-F1
#
_cell.length_a   1.000
_cell.length_b   1.000
_cell.length_c   1.000
_cell.angle_alpha   90.00
_cell.angle_beta   90.00
_cell.angle_gamma   90.00
#
_symmetry.space_group_name_H-M   'P 1'
#
loop_
_entity.id
_entity.type
_entity.pdbx_description
1 polymer ?
#
loop_
_entity_poly.entity_id
_entity_poly.type
_entity_poly.pdbx_seq_one_letter_code
_entity_poly.pdbx_strand_id
1 'polypeptide(L)'
;MPTSLPLRLLQLVIGLFLYGMGAAVMIRAAIGVAPWDVLSQGIALQTPLSFGVATNVIGALVLLLWWPIRQKPGLGTVLNVMLIGPSAQFGLWLLPEVQGLAWQIPM
;
A
#
# COMPACT_ATOMS: atom_id res chain seq x y z
N MET A 1 -4.58 9.79 -24.96
CA MET A 1 -3.50 9.48 -23.98
C MET A 1 -2.82 10.79 -23.60
N PRO A 2 -2.70 11.17 -22.32
CA PRO A 2 -2.02 12.40 -21.95
C PRO A 2 -0.58 12.34 -22.46
N THR A 3 -0.20 13.31 -23.29
CA THR A 3 1.08 13.40 -23.99
C THR A 3 2.18 14.05 -23.15
N SER A 4 1.82 14.75 -22.06
CA SER A 4 2.76 15.43 -21.18
C SER A 4 3.14 14.55 -19.98
N LEU A 5 4.45 14.35 -19.78
CA LEU A 5 5.03 13.61 -18.64
C LEU A 5 4.50 14.07 -17.26
N PRO A 6 4.30 15.38 -16.99
CA PRO A 6 3.79 15.84 -15.70
C PRO A 6 2.38 15.34 -15.40
N LEU A 7 1.49 15.32 -16.39
CA LEU A 7 0.11 14.84 -16.20
C LEU A 7 0.08 13.35 -15.86
N ARG A 8 0.95 12.55 -16.50
CA ARG A 8 1.07 11.11 -16.23
C ARG A 8 1.55 10.85 -14.80
N LEU A 9 2.55 11.61 -14.34
CA LEU A 9 3.04 11.50 -12.97
C LEU A 9 1.96 11.91 -11.95
N LEU A 10 1.22 12.97 -12.22
CA LEU A 10 0.12 13.40 -11.35
C LEU A 10 -0.98 12.33 -11.27
N GLN A 11 -1.39 11.75 -12.41
CA GLN A 11 -2.35 10.65 -12.45
C GLN A 11 -1.85 9.41 -11.71
N LEU A 12 -0.55 9.08 -11.84
CA LEU A 12 0.08 7.98 -11.12
C LEU A 12 0.03 8.21 -9.60
N VAL A 13 0.43 9.41 -9.14
CA VAL A 13 0.43 9.77 -7.72
C VAL A 13 -0.98 9.70 -7.13
N ILE A 14 -1.98 10.27 -7.82
CA ILE A 14 -3.38 10.22 -7.37
C ILE A 14 -3.88 8.78 -7.36
N GLY A 15 -3.60 8.00 -8.40
CA GLY A 15 -4.00 6.59 -8.47
C GLY A 15 -3.38 5.75 -7.34
N LEU A 16 -2.10 5.96 -7.04
CA LEU A 16 -1.39 5.29 -5.93
C LEU A 16 -1.97 5.67 -4.58
N PHE A 17 -2.32 6.93 -4.39
CA PHE A 17 -2.96 7.41 -3.18
C PHE A 17 -4.33 6.75 -2.97
N LEU A 18 -5.17 6.77 -4.01
CA LEU A 18 -6.49 6.12 -3.97
C LEU A 18 -6.38 4.60 -3.76
N TYR A 19 -5.38 3.95 -4.34
CA TYR A 19 -5.10 2.54 -4.11
C TYR A 19 -4.76 2.25 -2.64
N GLY A 20 -3.86 3.04 -2.04
CA GLY A 20 -3.52 2.90 -0.62
C GLY A 20 -4.73 3.12 0.29
N MET A 21 -5.56 4.11 -0.01
CA MET A 21 -6.83 4.34 0.70
C MET A 21 -7.77 3.13 0.59
N GLY A 22 -7.91 2.55 -0.62
CA GLY A 22 -8.71 1.34 -0.84
C GLY A 22 -8.19 0.14 -0.04
N ALA A 23 -6.88 -0.07 -0.03
CA ALA A 23 -6.25 -1.13 0.78
C ALA A 23 -6.54 -0.92 2.28
N ALA A 24 -6.47 0.31 2.79
CA ALA A 24 -6.81 0.61 4.17
C ALA A 24 -8.28 0.28 4.51
N VAL A 25 -9.22 0.59 3.60
CA VAL A 25 -10.63 0.21 3.75
C VAL A 25 -10.78 -1.31 3.79
N MET A 26 -10.13 -2.04 2.88
CA MET A 26 -10.21 -3.52 2.84
C MET A 26 -9.63 -4.14 4.12
N ILE A 27 -8.51 -3.62 4.61
CA ILE A 27 -7.90 -4.04 5.87
C ILE A 27 -8.88 -3.82 7.04
N ARG A 28 -9.49 -2.63 7.12
CA ARG A 28 -10.47 -2.30 8.17
C ARG A 28 -11.76 -3.13 8.08
N ALA A 29 -12.21 -3.45 6.87
CA ALA A 29 -13.41 -4.23 6.63
C ALA A 29 -13.21 -5.74 6.87
N ALA A 30 -11.97 -6.21 7.04
CA ALA A 30 -11.61 -7.61 7.26
C ALA A 30 -12.17 -8.59 6.20
N ILE A 31 -12.45 -8.10 4.98
CA ILE A 31 -13.03 -8.88 3.86
C ILE A 31 -11.99 -9.72 3.08
N GLY A 32 -10.77 -9.84 3.62
CA GLY A 32 -9.61 -10.41 2.93
C GLY A 32 -8.81 -9.35 2.17
N VAL A 33 -7.49 -9.48 2.19
CA VAL A 33 -6.54 -8.52 1.60
C VAL A 33 -5.53 -9.24 0.70
N ALA A 34 -4.85 -8.50 -0.16
CA ALA A 34 -3.88 -9.09 -1.07
C ALA A 34 -2.75 -9.80 -0.30
N PRO A 35 -2.15 -10.89 -0.82
CA PRO A 35 -1.05 -11.59 -0.14
C PRO A 35 0.12 -10.69 0.24
N TRP A 36 0.36 -9.64 -0.55
CA TRP A 36 1.35 -8.60 -0.26
C TRP A 36 1.00 -7.83 1.01
N ASP A 37 -0.25 -7.40 1.16
CA ASP A 37 -0.73 -6.71 2.35
C ASP A 37 -0.76 -7.66 3.56
N VAL A 38 -1.11 -8.93 3.37
CA VAL A 38 -1.01 -9.95 4.44
C VAL A 38 0.43 -10.07 4.94
N LEU A 39 1.42 -10.11 4.03
CA LEU A 39 2.84 -10.17 4.40
C LEU A 39 3.27 -8.93 5.19
N SER A 40 2.94 -7.73 4.70
CA SER A 40 3.23 -6.47 5.39
C SER A 40 2.56 -6.40 6.75
N GLN A 41 1.30 -6.84 6.86
CA GLN A 41 0.55 -6.89 8.10
C GLN A 41 1.16 -7.91 9.07
N GLY A 42 1.53 -9.10 8.60
CA GLY A 42 2.21 -10.11 9.41
C GLY A 42 3.54 -9.61 9.96
N ILE A 43 4.34 -8.92 9.15
CA ILE A 43 5.57 -8.27 9.60
C ILE A 43 5.27 -7.17 10.62
N ALA A 44 4.28 -6.31 10.37
CA ALA A 44 3.90 -5.25 11.29
C ALA A 44 3.35 -5.78 12.63
N LEU A 45 2.77 -6.99 12.66
CA LEU A 45 2.33 -7.64 13.90
C LEU A 45 3.50 -8.26 14.70
N GLN A 46 4.58 -8.66 14.01
CA GLN A 46 5.74 -9.32 14.61
C GLN A 46 6.92 -8.37 14.86
N THR A 47 6.83 -7.12 14.41
CA THR A 47 7.88 -6.10 14.52
C THR A 47 7.30 -4.77 14.99
N PRO A 48 8.11 -3.85 15.56
CA PRO A 48 7.65 -2.52 15.93
C PRO A 48 7.39 -1.59 14.72
N LEU A 49 7.38 -2.13 13.49
CA LEU A 49 7.18 -1.36 12.27
C LEU A 49 5.69 -1.18 11.98
N SER A 50 5.31 0.00 11.49
CA SER A 50 3.95 0.24 11.00
C SER A 50 3.72 -0.49 9.67
N PHE A 51 2.45 -0.79 9.37
CA PHE A 51 2.05 -1.43 8.11
C PHE A 51 2.64 -0.73 6.88
N GLY A 52 2.57 0.61 6.83
CA GLY A 52 3.13 1.38 5.72
C GLY A 52 4.64 1.24 5.58
N VAL A 53 5.38 1.21 6.70
CA VAL A 53 6.84 1.03 6.68
C VAL A 53 7.19 -0.39 6.27
N ALA A 54 6.49 -1.41 6.76
CA ALA A 54 6.68 -2.80 6.37
C ALA A 54 6.50 -2.98 4.85
N THR A 55 5.42 -2.43 4.28
CA THR A 55 5.16 -2.45 2.83
C THR A 55 6.28 -1.80 2.03
N ASN A 56 6.79 -0.64 2.47
CA ASN A 56 7.89 0.04 1.80
C ASN A 56 9.20 -0.74 1.88
N VAL A 57 9.49 -1.35 3.03
CA VAL A 57 10.70 -2.17 3.23
C VAL A 57 10.67 -3.41 2.33
N ILE A 58 9.54 -4.13 2.27
CA ILE A 58 9.40 -5.29 1.38
C ILE A 58 9.59 -4.87 -0.07
N GLY A 59 8.96 -3.78 -0.50
CA GLY A 59 9.13 -3.27 -1.86
C GLY A 59 10.57 -2.86 -2.17
N ALA A 60 11.27 -2.23 -1.22
CA ALA A 60 12.68 -1.89 -1.36
C ALA A 60 13.56 -3.14 -1.46
N LEU A 61 13.31 -4.17 -0.65
CA LEU A 61 14.03 -5.45 -0.73
C LEU A 61 13.80 -6.15 -2.07
N VAL A 62 12.58 -6.13 -2.59
CA VAL A 62 12.24 -6.70 -3.90
C VAL A 62 12.96 -5.94 -5.02
N LEU A 63 13.01 -4.61 -4.95
CA LEU A 63 13.78 -3.78 -5.88
C LEU A 63 15.29 -4.06 -5.81
N LEU A 64 15.85 -4.29 -4.63
CA LEU A 64 17.25 -4.70 -4.46
C LEU A 64 17.50 -6.08 -5.07
N LEU A 65 16.58 -7.02 -4.87
CA LEU A 65 16.67 -8.38 -5.44
C LEU A 65 16.56 -8.38 -6.97
N TRP A 66 15.99 -7.33 -7.57
CA TRP A 66 15.96 -7.15 -9.03
C TRP A 66 17.29 -6.68 -9.63
N TRP A 67 18.18 -6.08 -8.84
CA TRP A 67 19.50 -5.65 -9.30
C TRP A 67 20.29 -6.75 -10.05
N PRO A 68 20.40 -8.00 -9.54
CA PRO A 68 21.06 -9.09 -10.26
C PRO A 68 20.33 -9.53 -11.55
N ILE A 69 19.02 -9.28 -11.66
CA ILE A 69 18.18 -9.68 -12.81
C ILE A 69 18.34 -8.70 -14.00
N ARG A 70 19.09 -7.60 -13.83
CA ARG A 70 19.36 -6.55 -14.85
C ARG A 70 18.10 -5.89 -15.44
N GLN A 71 16.93 -6.12 -14.85
CA GLN A 71 15.72 -5.35 -15.17
C GLN A 71 15.82 -4.00 -14.45
N LYS A 72 15.79 -2.91 -15.22
CA LYS A 72 15.89 -1.56 -14.67
C LYS A 72 14.51 -1.15 -14.13
N PRO A 73 14.29 -1.08 -12.80
CA PRO A 73 13.03 -0.57 -12.28
C PRO A 73 12.85 0.88 -12.77
N GLY A 74 11.70 1.15 -13.38
CA GLY A 74 11.37 2.49 -13.87
C GLY A 74 11.04 3.43 -12.72
N LEU A 75 11.06 4.74 -12.99
CA LEU A 75 10.65 5.77 -12.02
C LEU A 75 9.25 5.51 -11.43
N GLY A 76 8.33 5.00 -12.26
CA GLY A 76 6.99 4.63 -11.80
C GLY A 76 6.95 3.49 -10.79
N THR A 77 7.87 2.51 -10.89
CA THR A 77 7.97 1.40 -9.94
C THR A 77 8.48 1.87 -8.59
N VAL A 78 9.50 2.74 -8.59
CA VAL A 78 10.03 3.32 -7.35
C VAL A 78 8.97 4.19 -6.67
N LEU A 79 8.29 5.05 -7.44
CA LEU A 79 7.19 5.86 -6.91
C LEU A 79 6.05 4.99 -6.36
N ASN A 80 5.70 3.91 -7.04
CA ASN A 80 4.67 2.97 -6.57
C ASN A 80 5.02 2.40 -5.20
N VAL A 81 6.23 1.84 -5.06
CA VAL A 81 6.70 1.27 -3.78
C VAL A 81 6.75 2.34 -2.68
N MET A 82 7.23 3.54 -2.98
CA MET A 82 7.36 4.59 -1.97
C MET A 82 6.02 5.21 -1.55
N LEU A 83 5.04 5.34 -2.44
CA LEU A 83 3.77 6.00 -2.16
C LEU A 83 2.70 5.08 -1.58
N ILE A 84 2.69 3.78 -1.91
CA ILE A 84 1.63 2.87 -1.45
C ILE A 84 1.63 2.74 0.08
N GLY A 85 2.79 2.50 0.70
CA GLY A 85 2.87 2.34 2.16
C GLY A 85 2.37 3.57 2.93
N PRO A 86 2.85 4.79 2.65
CA PRO A 86 2.37 6.01 3.29
C PRO A 86 0.89 6.29 3.02
N SER A 87 0.41 6.04 1.79
CA SER A 87 -1.01 6.26 1.46
C SER A 87 -1.92 5.29 2.22
N ALA A 88 -1.53 4.02 2.31
CA ALA A 88 -2.27 3.03 3.09
C ALA A 88 -2.21 3.31 4.60
N GLN A 89 -1.05 3.71 5.12
CA GLN A 89 -0.90 4.12 6.51
C GLN A 89 -1.76 5.35 6.85
N PHE A 90 -1.81 6.31 5.94
CA PHE A 90 -2.68 7.48 6.07
C PHE A 90 -4.15 7.09 6.08
N GLY A 91 -4.57 6.19 5.19
CA GLY A 91 -5.92 5.63 5.19
C GLY A 91 -6.26 4.91 6.49
N LEU A 92 -5.34 4.12 7.04
CA LEU A 92 -5.54 3.44 8.32
C LEU A 92 -5.60 4.41 9.51
N TRP A 93 -4.84 5.49 9.46
CA TRP A 93 -4.89 6.55 10.48
C TRP A 93 -6.21 7.33 10.40
N LEU A 94 -6.71 7.61 9.19
CA LEU A 94 -7.96 8.35 8.98
C LEU A 94 -9.20 7.50 9.30
N LEU A 95 -9.16 6.21 8.99
CA LEU A 95 -10.26 5.28 9.21
C LEU A 95 -10.21 4.76 10.65
N PRO A 96 -11.19 5.09 11.51
CA PRO A 96 -11.26 4.52 12.85
C PRO A 96 -11.43 3.00 12.76
N GLU A 97 -10.99 2.30 13.82
CA GLU A 97 -11.31 0.88 13.95
C GLU A 97 -12.83 0.70 13.98
N VAL A 98 -13.34 -0.20 13.14
CA VAL A 98 -14.76 -0.56 13.14
C VAL A 98 -15.01 -1.43 14.38
N GLN A 99 -15.16 -0.78 15.54
CA GLN A 99 -15.38 -1.42 16.85
C GLN A 99 -16.87 -1.57 17.19
N GLY A 100 -17.76 -1.54 16.21
CA GLY A 100 -19.19 -1.75 16.41
C GLY A 100 -19.58 -3.20 16.16
N LEU A 101 -19.90 -3.96 17.21
CA LEU A 101 -20.64 -5.24 17.12
C LEU A 101 -21.88 -5.13 16.22
N ALA A 102 -22.51 -3.94 16.18
CA ALA A 102 -23.67 -3.63 15.35
C ALA A 102 -23.39 -3.67 13.83
N TRP A 103 -22.14 -3.53 13.39
CA TRP A 103 -21.76 -3.64 11.98
C TRP A 103 -21.18 -4.99 11.57
N GLN A 104 -20.89 -5.87 12.54
CA GLN A 104 -20.31 -7.19 12.28
C GLN A 104 -21.38 -8.29 12.15
N ILE A 105 -22.60 -8.04 12.63
CA ILE A 105 -23.72 -8.95 12.47
C ILE A 105 -24.60 -8.38 11.34
N PRO A 106 -24.63 -9.00 10.15
CA PRO A 106 -25.77 -8.79 9.27
C PRO A 106 -26.95 -9.38 10.05
N MET A 107 -27.82 -8.53 10.59
CA MET A 107 -29.17 -8.99 10.90
C MET A 107 -29.85 -9.47 9.62
#